data_AF-A0A5D3BQH4-F1
#
_entry.id   AF-A0A5D3BQH4-F1
#
_cell.length_a   1.000
_cell.length_b   1.000
_cell.length_c   1.000
_cell.angle_alpha   90.00
_cell.angle_beta   90.00
_cell.angle_gamma   90.00
#
_symmetry.space_group_name_H-M   'P 1'
#
loop_
_entity.id
_entity.type
_entity.pdbx_description
1 polymer ?
#
loop_
_entity_poly.entity_id
_entity_poly.type
_entity_poly.pdbx_seq_one_letter_code
_entity_poly.pdbx_strand_id
1 'polypeptide(L)'
;MAVERYDIEKFDGKGYFTLWKAKMKAIVGQRKKLKAIIDPEKLPKKMTQEEKETMENAAYGAIVLNLSDNVLREVIGKETAYGMWQKLEELY
;
A
#
# COMPACT_ATOMS: atom_id res chain seq x y z
N MET A 1 12.04 2.42 19.80
CA MET A 1 10.69 1.99 19.37
C MET A 1 10.85 0.80 18.44
N ALA A 2 10.27 -0.35 18.76
CA ALA A 2 10.29 -1.52 17.87
C ALA A 2 9.29 -1.29 16.74
N VAL A 3 9.77 -1.29 15.50
CA VAL A 3 8.90 -1.44 14.32
C VAL A 3 8.49 -2.91 14.30
N GLU A 4 7.24 -3.20 14.64
CA GLU A 4 6.66 -4.51 14.35
C GLU A 4 6.71 -4.71 12.83
N ARG A 5 7.65 -5.55 12.37
CA ARG A 5 7.71 -6.00 10.99
C ARG A 5 6.79 -7.21 10.87
N TYR A 6 5.73 -7.05 10.09
CA TYR A 6 5.00 -8.21 9.59
C TYR A 6 5.80 -8.77 8.43
N ASP A 7 6.51 -9.88 8.66
CA ASP A 7 7.20 -10.61 7.60
C ASP A 7 6.14 -11.34 6.75
N ILE A 8 5.56 -10.59 5.82
CA ILE A 8 4.83 -11.16 4.70
C ILE A 8 5.80 -11.39 3.55
N GLU A 9 5.63 -12.53 2.90
CA GLU A 9 6.33 -12.82 1.67
C GLU A 9 6.03 -11.72 0.64
N LYS A 10 7.10 -11.20 0.04
CA LYS A 10 7.00 -10.21 -1.01
C LYS A 10 6.18 -10.77 -2.17
N PHE A 11 5.28 -9.97 -2.73
CA PHE A 11 4.58 -10.38 -3.92
C PHE A 11 5.52 -10.35 -5.11
N ASP A 12 5.69 -11.50 -5.76
CA ASP A 12 6.60 -11.71 -6.89
C ASP A 12 5.89 -11.67 -8.25
N GLY A 13 4.58 -11.38 -8.26
CA GLY A 13 3.75 -11.39 -9.46
C GLY A 13 3.19 -12.77 -9.78
N LYS A 14 3.46 -13.79 -8.96
CA LYS A 14 2.98 -15.16 -9.12
C LYS A 14 2.08 -15.56 -7.95
N GLY A 15 1.24 -16.56 -8.18
CA GLY A 15 0.32 -17.07 -7.17
C GLY A 15 -0.90 -16.18 -6.95
N TYR A 16 -1.45 -16.21 -5.73
CA TYR A 16 -2.73 -15.59 -5.41
C TYR A 16 -2.57 -14.13 -4.98
N PHE A 17 -2.63 -13.21 -5.93
CA PHE A 17 -2.63 -11.78 -5.66
C PHE A 17 -3.72 -11.38 -4.65
N THR A 18 -4.90 -12.01 -4.72
CA THR A 18 -6.01 -11.79 -3.77
C THR A 18 -5.62 -12.05 -2.31
N LEU A 19 -4.78 -13.05 -2.05
CA LEU A 19 -4.28 -13.37 -0.72
C LEU A 19 -3.25 -12.34 -0.25
N TRP A 20 -2.29 -11.98 -1.10
CA TRP A 20 -1.33 -10.92 -0.78
C TRP A 20 -2.05 -9.58 -0.52
N LYS A 21 -3.02 -9.24 -1.37
CA LYS A 21 -3.86 -8.05 -1.25
C LYS A 21 -4.59 -8.00 0.10
N ALA A 22 -5.14 -9.12 0.56
CA ALA A 22 -5.79 -9.21 1.87
C ALA A 22 -4.80 -8.97 3.02
N LYS A 23 -3.61 -9.59 2.96
CA LYS A 23 -2.55 -9.38 3.96
C LYS A 23 -2.05 -7.93 3.97
N MET A 24 -1.86 -7.32 2.80
CA MET A 24 -1.43 -5.94 2.66
C MET A 24 -2.47 -4.96 3.22
N LYS A 25 -3.76 -5.18 2.92
CA LYS A 25 -4.85 -4.41 3.53
C LYS A 25 -4.86 -4.51 5.06
N ALA A 26 -4.51 -5.67 5.63
CA ALA A 26 -4.39 -5.81 7.08
C ALA A 26 -3.22 -4.98 7.65
N ILE A 27 -2.06 -4.99 7.00
CA ILE A 27 -0.87 -4.22 7.40
C ILE A 27 -1.13 -2.72 7.35
N VAL A 28 -1.69 -2.24 6.24
CA VAL A 28 -2.07 -0.83 6.10
C VAL A 28 -3.26 -0.49 7.02
N GLY A 29 -4.09 -1.47 7.37
CA GLY A 29 -5.30 -1.30 8.20
C GLY A 29 -5.09 -1.19 9.70
N GLN A 30 -4.03 -1.78 10.25
CA GLN A 30 -3.81 -1.83 11.70
C GLN A 30 -3.70 -0.46 12.40
N ARG A 31 -3.53 0.65 11.65
CA ARG A 31 -3.39 2.00 12.23
C ARG A 31 -4.32 3.06 11.61
N LYS A 32 -5.51 2.66 11.13
CA LYS A 32 -6.46 3.54 10.40
C LYS A 32 -5.91 4.10 9.07
N LYS A 33 -4.80 3.56 8.56
CA LYS A 33 -4.12 4.01 7.33
C LYS A 33 -4.65 3.37 6.04
N LEU A 34 -5.61 2.44 6.15
CA LEU A 34 -6.33 1.83 5.00
C LEU A 34 -6.83 2.87 3.98
N LYS A 35 -7.15 4.05 4.48
CA LYS A 35 -7.60 5.20 3.71
C LYS A 35 -6.57 5.74 2.69
N ALA A 36 -5.27 5.48 2.85
CA ALA A 36 -4.23 5.94 1.89
C ALA A 36 -4.13 5.09 0.62
N ILE A 37 -4.63 3.85 0.64
CA ILE A 37 -4.78 3.02 -0.57
C ILE A 37 -6.22 3.03 -1.10
N ILE A 38 -7.09 3.83 -0.46
CA ILE A 38 -8.43 4.12 -0.94
C ILE A 38 -8.35 5.42 -1.72
N ASP A 39 -9.22 5.53 -2.72
CA ASP A 39 -9.45 6.75 -3.49
C ASP A 39 -9.40 8.02 -2.61
N PRO A 40 -8.48 8.96 -2.92
CA PRO A 40 -8.35 10.23 -2.20
C PRO A 40 -9.66 11.02 -2.09
N GLU A 41 -10.57 10.88 -3.05
CA GLU A 41 -11.89 11.55 -3.03
C GLU A 41 -12.80 11.03 -1.91
N LYS A 42 -12.56 9.82 -1.41
CA LYS A 42 -13.33 9.18 -0.33
C LYS A 42 -12.74 9.46 1.05
N LEU A 43 -11.68 10.26 1.14
CA LEU A 43 -11.08 10.65 2.42
C LEU A 43 -11.99 11.64 3.18
N PRO A 44 -12.10 11.52 4.51
CA PRO A 44 -12.84 12.50 5.29
C PRO A 44 -12.23 13.89 5.15
N LYS A 45 -13.06 14.89 4.83
CA LYS A 45 -12.66 16.31 4.73
C LYS A 45 -12.05 16.90 6.01
N LYS A 46 -12.28 16.25 7.15
CA LYS A 46 -11.81 16.69 8.48
C LYS A 46 -10.35 16.29 8.80
N MET A 47 -9.68 15.51 7.95
CA MET A 47 -8.28 15.15 8.18
C MET A 47 -7.34 16.32 7.88
N THR A 48 -6.32 16.48 8.73
CA THR A 48 -5.26 17.48 8.52
C THR A 48 -4.35 17.07 7.34
N GLN A 49 -3.61 18.02 6.80
CA GLN A 49 -2.63 17.75 5.74
C GLN A 49 -1.53 16.79 6.22
N GLU A 50 -1.03 16.99 7.43
CA GLU A 50 -0.01 16.15 8.06
C GLU A 50 -0.49 14.70 8.26
N GLU A 51 -1.75 14.50 8.65
CA GLU A 51 -2.35 13.17 8.75
C GLU A 51 -2.41 12.48 7.38
N LYS A 52 -2.77 13.21 6.32
CA LYS A 52 -2.81 12.68 4.95
C LYS A 52 -1.42 12.27 4.47
N GLU A 53 -0.42 13.13 4.63
CA GLU A 53 0.98 12.84 4.24
C GLU A 53 1.56 11.66 5.03
N THR A 54 1.31 11.60 6.33
CA THR A 54 1.75 10.48 7.18
C THR A 54 1.13 9.16 6.74
N MET A 55 -0.14 9.19 6.34
CA MET A 55 -0.83 8.00 5.83
C MET A 55 -0.33 7.60 4.45
N GLU A 56 -0.14 8.55 3.56
CA GLU A 56 0.38 8.35 2.21
C GLU A 56 1.78 7.71 2.25
N ASN A 57 2.72 8.33 2.96
CA ASN A 57 4.09 7.82 3.09
C ASN A 57 4.14 6.41 3.70
N ALA A 58 3.28 6.14 4.69
CA ALA A 58 3.22 4.84 5.32
C ALA A 58 2.64 3.76 4.38
N ALA A 59 1.62 4.08 3.60
CA ALA A 59 1.04 3.14 2.63
C ALA A 59 1.99 2.91 1.45
N TYR A 60 2.57 3.98 0.91
CA TYR A 60 3.57 3.91 -0.16
C TYR A 60 4.74 3.01 0.26
N GLY A 61 5.35 3.30 1.42
CA GLY A 61 6.45 2.51 1.94
C GLY A 61 6.06 1.05 2.21
N ALA A 62 4.87 0.80 2.76
CA ALA A 62 4.38 -0.56 2.98
C ALA A 62 4.22 -1.33 1.68
N ILE A 63 3.69 -0.72 0.61
CA ILE A 63 3.57 -1.36 -0.70
C ILE A 63 4.98 -1.68 -1.22
N VAL A 64 5.87 -0.69 -1.31
CA VAL A 64 7.23 -0.86 -1.87
C VAL A 64 8.01 -1.96 -1.15
N LEU A 65 7.98 -2.00 0.18
CA LEU A 65 8.75 -2.97 0.97
C LEU A 65 8.25 -4.42 0.82
N ASN A 66 7.03 -4.61 0.33
CA ASN A 66 6.35 -5.90 0.24
C ASN A 66 6.11 -6.37 -1.19
N LEU A 67 6.74 -5.71 -2.16
CA LEU A 67 6.85 -6.17 -3.54
C LEU A 67 8.27 -6.70 -3.78
N SER A 68 8.38 -7.67 -4.67
CA SER A 68 9.67 -8.05 -5.25
C SER A 68 10.14 -6.99 -6.24
N ASP A 69 11.42 -7.01 -6.59
CA ASP A 69 12.00 -6.03 -7.52
C ASP A 69 11.39 -6.09 -8.92
N ASN A 70 10.95 -7.26 -9.38
CA ASN A 70 10.31 -7.39 -10.70
C ASN A 70 8.95 -6.72 -10.74
N VAL A 71 8.11 -6.92 -9.71
CA VAL A 71 6.80 -6.26 -9.62
C VAL A 71 6.96 -4.77 -9.34
N LEU A 72 7.92 -4.40 -8.50
CA LEU A 72 8.17 -3.00 -8.16
C LEU A 72 8.50 -2.17 -9.40
N ARG A 73 9.29 -2.70 -10.34
CA ARG A 73 9.61 -1.99 -11.60
C ARG A 73 8.38 -1.65 -12.44
N GLU A 74 7.30 -2.42 -12.33
CA GLU A 74 6.06 -2.18 -13.09
C GLU A 74 5.20 -1.07 -12.49
N VAL A 75 5.36 -0.78 -11.20
CA VAL A 75 4.47 0.13 -10.45
C VAL A 75 5.17 1.35 -9.86
N ILE A 76 6.50 1.34 -9.71
CA ILE A 76 7.29 2.41 -9.06
C ILE A 76 7.15 3.78 -9.74
N GLY A 77 6.72 3.82 -11.01
CA GLY A 77 6.42 5.07 -11.72
C GLY A 77 5.15 5.79 -11.24
N LYS A 78 4.41 5.22 -10.27
CA LYS A 78 3.23 5.84 -9.65
C LYS A 78 3.65 6.62 -8.41
N GLU A 79 3.37 7.92 -8.40
CA GLU A 79 3.78 8.83 -7.34
C GLU A 79 2.96 8.69 -6.05
N THR A 80 1.84 7.97 -6.09
CA THR A 80 0.94 7.79 -4.94
C THR A 80 0.74 6.31 -4.61
N ALA A 81 0.51 6.03 -3.33
CA ALA A 81 0.15 4.72 -2.82
C ALA A 81 -1.14 4.21 -3.49
N TYR A 82 -2.13 5.08 -3.69
CA TYR A 82 -3.33 4.76 -4.44
C TYR A 82 -3.03 4.41 -5.91
N GLY A 83 -2.17 5.19 -6.58
CA GLY A 83 -1.78 4.92 -7.96
C GLY A 83 -1.04 3.59 -8.14
N MET A 84 -0.12 3.26 -7.22
CA MET A 84 0.53 1.94 -7.18
C MET A 84 -0.51 0.84 -6.95
N TRP A 85 -1.43 1.05 -6.01
CA TRP A 85 -2.47 0.09 -5.67
C TRP A 85 -3.38 -0.23 -6.87
N GLN A 86 -3.87 0.80 -7.57
CA GLN A 86 -4.66 0.62 -8.78
C GLN A 86 -3.87 -0.14 -9.86
N LYS A 87 -2.59 0.21 -10.05
CA LYS A 87 -1.79 -0.45 -11.06
C LYS A 87 -1.58 -1.94 -10.76
N LEU A 88 -1.40 -2.29 -9.48
CA LEU A 88 -1.35 -3.69 -9.06
C LEU A 88 -2.67 -4.42 -9.34
N GLU A 89 -3.82 -3.79 -9.08
CA GLU A 89 -5.15 -4.37 -9.39
C GLU A 89 -5.43 -4.50 -10.89
N GLU A 90 -4.78 -3.71 -11.74
CA GLU A 90 -4.85 -3.85 -13.20
C GLU A 90 -3.99 -5.00 -13.73
N LEU A 91 -2.84 -5.24 -13.10
CA LEU A 91 -1.85 -6.23 -13.55
C LEU A 91 -2.13 -7.64 -13.03
N TYR A 92 -2.74 -7.76 -11.84
CA TYR A 92 -2.83 -9.00 -11.06
C TYR A 92 -4.21 -9.20 -10.41
#